data_AF-A0A3D8GLW9-F1
#
_entry.id   AF-A0A3D8GLW9-F1
#
_cell.length_a   1.000
_cell.length_b   1.000
_cell.length_c   1.000
_cell.angle_alpha   90.00
_cell.angle_beta   90.00
_cell.angle_gamma   90.00
#
_symmetry.space_group_name_H-M   'P 1'
#
loop_
_entity.id
_entity.type
_entity.pdbx_description
1 polymer ?
#
loop_
_entity_poly.entity_id
_entity_poly.type
_entity_poly.pdbx_seq_one_letter_code
_entity_poly.pdbx_strand_id
1 'polypeptide(L)'
;MNDIETKKAIVGGLLEIMKAAVEEENRLMLVGVKSKLGFLQDKVWGCIKAVVGMPVEEAAGGFQSDLWLKDALDFAVGKLSKEEAVNRIVNWDKRV
;
A
#
# COMPACT_ATOMS: atom_id res chain seq x y z
N MET A 1 0.83 15.15 -19.30
CA MET A 1 0.94 13.84 -18.61
C MET A 1 -0.39 13.61 -17.90
N ASN A 2 -1.08 12.50 -18.16
CA ASN A 2 -2.40 12.22 -17.59
C ASN A 2 -2.27 12.04 -16.06
N ASP A 3 -3.11 12.70 -15.28
CA ASP A 3 -3.13 12.66 -13.80
C ASP A 3 -3.10 11.21 -13.26
N ILE A 4 -3.80 10.30 -13.94
CA ILE A 4 -3.85 8.87 -13.59
C ILE A 4 -2.50 8.17 -13.78
N GLU A 5 -1.80 8.41 -14.88
CA GLU A 5 -0.52 7.74 -15.14
C GLU A 5 0.58 8.22 -14.18
N THR A 6 0.53 9.50 -13.78
CA THR A 6 1.39 10.02 -12.71
C THR A 6 1.09 9.37 -11.37
N LYS A 7 -0.20 9.24 -10.99
CA LYS A 7 -0.61 8.52 -9.78
C LYS A 7 -0.12 7.07 -9.78
N LYS A 8 -0.29 6.35 -10.88
CA LYS A 8 0.20 4.96 -11.02
C LYS A 8 1.70 4.84 -10.82
N ALA A 9 2.48 5.74 -11.41
CA ALA A 9 3.94 5.73 -11.26
C ALA A 9 4.35 5.95 -9.80
N ILE A 10 3.75 6.94 -9.13
CA ILE A 10 4.04 7.24 -7.71
C ILE A 10 3.61 6.09 -6.80
N VAL A 11 2.37 5.59 -6.94
CA VAL A 11 1.85 4.45 -6.16
C VAL A 11 2.71 3.21 -6.39
N GLY A 12 3.11 2.94 -7.63
CA GLY A 12 3.98 1.82 -7.95
C GLY A 12 5.33 1.87 -7.22
N GLY A 13 5.95 3.05 -7.14
CA GLY A 13 7.20 3.23 -6.37
C GLY A 13 6.99 3.09 -4.86
N LEU A 14 5.90 3.64 -4.33
CA LEU A 14 5.57 3.51 -2.91
C LEU A 14 5.29 2.05 -2.51
N LEU A 15 4.61 1.28 -3.36
CA LEU A 15 4.39 -0.14 -3.14
C LEU A 15 5.71 -0.92 -3.10
N GLU A 16 6.68 -0.61 -3.94
CA GLU A 16 8.01 -1.25 -3.89
C GLU A 16 8.75 -0.97 -2.58
N ILE A 17 8.63 0.25 -2.03
CA ILE A 17 9.17 0.59 -0.72
C ILE A 17 8.46 -0.22 0.38
N MET A 18 7.13 -0.33 0.32
CA MET A 18 6.36 -1.16 1.26
C MET A 18 6.79 -2.62 1.19
N LYS A 19 6.96 -3.17 -0.02
CA LYS A 19 7.45 -4.54 -0.22
C LYS A 19 8.82 -4.75 0.42
N ALA A 20 9.78 -3.86 0.17
CA ALA A 20 11.11 -3.94 0.76
C ALA A 20 11.07 -3.90 2.30
N ALA A 21 10.19 -3.06 2.88
CA ALA A 21 10.00 -3.00 4.32
C ALA A 21 9.43 -4.31 4.91
N VAL A 22 8.46 -4.94 4.22
CA VAL A 22 7.89 -6.23 4.61
C VAL A 22 8.92 -7.35 4.50
N GLU A 23 9.69 -7.38 3.40
CA GLU A 23 10.76 -8.38 3.20
C GLU A 23 11.85 -8.28 4.28
N GLU A 24 12.26 -7.06 4.61
CA GLU A 24 13.27 -6.82 5.65
C GLU A 24 12.76 -7.17 7.05
N GLU A 25 11.49 -6.85 7.35
CA GLU A 25 10.85 -7.24 8.61
C GLU A 25 10.81 -8.76 8.75
N ASN A 26 10.43 -9.48 7.70
CA ASN A 26 10.47 -10.95 7.67
C ASN A 26 11.88 -11.48 7.89
N ARG A 27 12.90 -10.88 7.23
CA ARG A 27 14.30 -11.26 7.40
C ARG A 27 14.79 -11.08 8.84
N LEU A 28 14.45 -9.97 9.49
CA LEU A 28 14.81 -9.68 10.88
C LEU A 28 14.12 -10.65 11.86
N MET A 29 12.85 -10.98 11.61
CA MET A 29 12.12 -11.97 12.42
C MET A 29 12.77 -13.36 12.38
N LEU A 30 13.27 -13.79 11.21
CA LEU A 30 13.95 -15.09 11.06
C LEU A 30 15.22 -15.22 11.92
N VAL A 31 15.87 -14.11 12.25
CA VAL A 31 17.07 -14.07 13.12
C VAL A 31 16.75 -13.63 14.55
N GLY A 32 15.47 -13.60 14.93
CA GLY A 32 15.01 -13.28 16.29
C GLY A 32 15.10 -11.79 16.67
N VAL A 33 15.27 -10.90 15.69
CA VAL A 33 15.33 -9.45 15.93
C VAL A 33 13.94 -8.86 15.83
N LYS A 34 13.50 -8.16 16.89
CA LYS A 34 12.25 -7.39 16.86
C LYS A 34 12.41 -6.17 15.94
N SER A 35 11.65 -6.15 14.85
CA SER A 35 11.54 -5.03 13.92
C SER A 35 10.50 -4.00 14.40
N LYS A 36 10.69 -2.74 14.01
CA LYS A 36 9.68 -1.66 14.11
C LYS A 36 9.32 -1.08 12.73
N LEU A 37 9.48 -1.87 11.67
CA LEU A 37 9.22 -1.44 10.30
C LEU A 37 7.73 -1.31 9.98
N GLY A 38 6.82 -1.85 10.80
CA GLY A 38 5.37 -1.60 10.69
C GLY A 38 5.02 -0.10 10.63
N PHE A 39 5.68 0.76 11.40
CA PHE A 39 5.50 2.22 11.33
C PHE A 39 5.86 2.81 9.95
N LEU A 40 6.86 2.25 9.27
CA LEU A 40 7.22 2.67 7.92
C LEU A 40 6.13 2.23 6.92
N GLN A 41 5.58 1.03 7.08
CA GLN A 41 4.46 0.55 6.26
C GLN A 41 3.25 1.49 6.41
N ASP A 42 2.91 1.88 7.64
CA ASP A 42 1.82 2.84 7.92
C ASP A 42 2.06 4.20 7.26
N LYS A 43 3.29 4.71 7.32
CA LYS A 43 3.66 5.98 6.67
C LYS A 43 3.55 5.91 5.15
N VAL A 44 4.07 4.83 4.56
CA VAL A 44 3.98 4.61 3.10
C VAL A 44 2.51 4.50 2.69
N TRP A 45 1.69 3.81 3.48
CA TRP A 45 0.25 3.74 3.24
C TRP A 45 -0.41 5.11 3.31
N GLY A 46 -0.07 5.94 4.29
CA GLY A 46 -0.52 7.33 4.37
C GLY A 46 -0.19 8.14 3.11
N CYS A 47 1.03 7.99 2.56
CA CYS A 47 1.41 8.62 1.31
C CYS A 47 0.57 8.13 0.12
N ILE A 48 0.33 6.81 0.02
CA ILE A 48 -0.51 6.23 -1.03
C ILE A 48 -1.92 6.84 -0.97
N LYS A 49 -2.53 6.90 0.23
CA LYS A 49 -3.85 7.51 0.44
C LYS A 49 -3.88 8.96 -0.06
N ALA A 50 -2.89 9.76 0.30
CA ALA A 50 -2.79 11.15 -0.14
C ALA A 50 -2.67 11.28 -1.67
N VAL A 51 -1.87 10.43 -2.31
CA VAL A 51 -1.66 10.45 -3.77
C VAL A 51 -2.94 10.11 -4.54
N VAL A 52 -3.70 9.12 -4.07
CA VAL A 52 -4.92 8.67 -4.76
C VAL A 52 -6.19 9.37 -4.27
N GLY A 53 -6.06 10.33 -3.34
CA GLY A 53 -7.20 11.06 -2.76
C GLY A 53 -8.11 10.21 -1.88
N MET A 54 -7.59 9.12 -1.32
CA MET A 54 -8.34 8.26 -0.40
C MET A 54 -8.51 8.96 0.95
N PRO A 55 -9.72 8.96 1.54
CA PRO A 55 -9.96 9.58 2.84
C PRO A 55 -9.09 8.93 3.94
N VAL A 56 -8.62 9.77 4.87
CA VAL A 56 -7.75 9.33 5.97
C VAL A 56 -8.55 8.77 7.15
N GLU A 57 -9.78 9.28 7.36
CA GLU A 57 -10.76 8.87 8.35
C GLU A 57 -12.11 8.65 7.68
N GLU A 58 -12.89 7.68 8.16
CA GLU A 58 -14.16 7.29 7.55
C GLU A 58 -15.34 8.13 8.00
N ALA A 59 -16.32 8.25 7.10
CA ALA A 59 -17.66 8.69 7.42
C ALA A 59 -18.59 7.57 7.94
N ALA A 60 -18.15 6.31 8.11
CA ALA A 60 -19.07 5.17 8.27
C ALA A 60 -18.61 3.91 9.07
N GLY A 61 -17.66 4.00 10.00
CA GLY A 61 -17.49 3.00 11.08
C GLY A 61 -16.91 1.60 10.73
N GLY A 62 -16.28 1.42 9.58
CA GLY A 62 -15.28 0.37 9.30
C GLY A 62 -14.31 0.76 8.16
N PHE A 63 -13.02 0.43 8.31
CA PHE A 63 -11.91 0.88 7.46
C PHE A 63 -12.05 0.39 6.01
N GLN A 64 -12.80 1.11 5.18
CA GLN A 64 -12.89 0.84 3.73
C GLN A 64 -11.50 0.81 3.05
N SER A 65 -10.50 1.48 3.63
CA SER A 65 -9.11 1.41 3.18
C SER A 65 -8.45 0.04 3.42
N ASP A 66 -8.97 -0.81 4.30
CA ASP A 66 -8.37 -2.11 4.64
C ASP A 66 -8.38 -3.08 3.47
N LEU A 67 -9.38 -2.98 2.58
CA LEU A 67 -9.42 -3.76 1.34
C LEU A 67 -8.24 -3.40 0.42
N TRP A 68 -7.88 -2.12 0.36
CA TRP A 68 -6.80 -1.63 -0.49
C TRP A 68 -5.43 -1.75 0.17
N LEU A 69 -5.38 -1.68 1.50
CA LEU A 69 -4.21 -2.07 2.29
C LEU A 69 -3.92 -3.56 2.07
N LYS A 70 -4.96 -4.40 2.05
CA LYS A 70 -4.81 -5.82 1.72
C LYS A 70 -4.23 -6.02 0.31
N ASP A 71 -4.67 -5.29 -0.71
CA ASP A 71 -4.06 -5.37 -2.05
C ASP A 71 -2.56 -4.95 -2.03
N ALA A 72 -2.21 -3.92 -1.25
CA ALA A 72 -0.82 -3.48 -1.08
C ALA A 72 0.05 -4.55 -0.38
N LEU A 73 -0.47 -5.18 0.67
CA LEU A 73 0.20 -6.26 1.39
C LEU A 73 0.26 -7.55 0.56
N ASP A 74 -0.79 -7.88 -0.19
CA ASP A 74 -0.83 -9.02 -1.11
C ASP A 74 0.23 -8.85 -2.21
N PHE A 75 0.45 -7.62 -2.71
CA PHE A 75 1.60 -7.34 -3.56
C PHE A 75 2.94 -7.55 -2.82
N ALA A 76 3.09 -6.99 -1.62
CA ALA A 76 4.32 -7.09 -0.84
C ALA A 76 4.74 -8.54 -0.57
N VAL A 77 3.78 -9.45 -0.36
CA VAL A 77 4.03 -10.89 -0.15
C VAL A 77 3.97 -11.73 -1.44
N GLY A 78 3.84 -11.09 -2.61
CA GLY A 78 3.88 -11.76 -3.92
C GLY A 78 2.60 -12.49 -4.35
N LYS A 79 1.46 -12.24 -3.70
CA LYS A 79 0.15 -12.79 -4.07
C LYS A 79 -0.57 -11.98 -5.17
N LEU A 80 -0.15 -10.75 -5.40
CA LEU A 80 -0.72 -9.84 -6.39
C LEU A 80 0.40 -9.21 -7.23
N SER A 81 0.21 -9.06 -8.54
CA SER A 81 1.21 -8.37 -9.36
C SER A 81 1.23 -6.87 -9.08
N LYS A 82 2.36 -6.19 -9.37
CA LYS A 82 2.49 -4.73 -9.20
C LYS A 82 1.44 -3.98 -9.99
N GLU A 83 1.25 -4.37 -11.25
CA GLU A 83 0.30 -3.70 -12.16
C GLU A 83 -1.14 -3.85 -11.65
N GLU A 84 -1.53 -5.05 -11.22
CA GLU A 84 -2.86 -5.27 -10.66
C GLU A 84 -3.07 -4.47 -9.36
N ALA A 85 -2.11 -4.49 -8.44
CA ALA A 85 -2.19 -3.75 -7.19
C ALA A 85 -2.33 -2.24 -7.43
N VAL A 86 -1.47 -1.68 -8.30
CA VAL A 86 -1.53 -0.27 -8.70
C VAL A 86 -2.87 0.08 -9.32
N ASN A 87 -3.36 -0.72 -10.26
CA ASN A 87 -4.63 -0.45 -10.93
C ASN A 87 -5.82 -0.50 -9.97
N ARG A 88 -5.82 -1.42 -9.00
CA ARG A 88 -6.88 -1.51 -7.97
C ARG A 88 -6.86 -0.31 -7.02
N ILE A 89 -5.68 0.03 -6.51
CA ILE A 89 -5.50 1.12 -5.54
C ILE A 89 -5.76 2.49 -6.16
N VAL A 90 -5.31 2.74 -7.40
CA VAL A 90 -5.53 4.03 -8.08
C VAL A 90 -7.00 4.23 -8.45
N ASN A 91 -7.75 3.16 -8.68
CA ASN A 91 -9.19 3.21 -9.02
C ASN A 91 -10.07 2.75 -7.85
N TRP A 92 -9.65 3.02 -6.62
CA TRP A 92 -10.32 2.56 -5.40
C TRP A 92 -11.77 3.04 -5.29
N ASP A 93 -12.06 4.24 -5.82
CA ASP A 93 -13.36 4.90 -5.81
C ASP A 93 -14.38 4.27 -6.75
N LYS A 94 -13.93 3.55 -7.79
CA LYS A 94 -14.80 2.88 -8.77
C LYS A 94 -15.36 1.55 -8.29
N ARG A 95 -14.98 1.12 -7.08
CA ARG A 95 -15.37 -0.17 -6.48
C ARG A 95 -16.27 -0.03 -5.24
N VAL A 96 -16.62 1.21 -4.88
CA VAL A 96 -17.51 1.55 -3.75
C VAL A 96 -18.92 1.84 -4.28
#